data_AF-A0A0H5ARU8-F1
#
_entry.id   AF-A0A0H5ARU8-F1
#
_cell.length_a   1.000
_cell.length_b   1.000
_cell.length_c   1.000
_cell.angle_alpha   90.00
_cell.angle_beta   90.00
_cell.angle_gamma   90.00
#
_symmetry.space_group_name_H-M   'P 1'
#
loop_
_entity.id
_entity.type
_entity.pdbx_description
1 polymer ?
#
loop_
_entity_poly.entity_id
_entity_poly.type
_entity_poly.pdbx_seq_one_letter_code
_entity_poly.pdbx_strand_id
1 'polypeptide(L)'
;KDEYTFNCGGALINSRYVLTAGHCLASNKLVQYGFELHSARLGEWDTSTAPDCETELNKKQTCAPLHIDVLIEKKILHDLYIPDAIDQMHDIALLRLKDLVRFTDYVKPICLPVGDDIRNNNFVDYA
;
A
#
# COMPACT_ATOMS: atom_id res chain seq x y z
N LYS A 1 -11.07 -21.10 9.61
CA LYS A 1 -11.76 -19.91 9.06
C LYS A 1 -10.66 -18.89 8.94
N ASP A 2 -10.23 -18.56 7.73
CA ASP A 2 -9.04 -17.73 7.55
C ASP A 2 -9.37 -16.31 8.03
N GLU A 3 -8.57 -15.80 8.96
CA GLU A 3 -8.74 -14.48 9.58
C GLU A 3 -7.78 -13.52 8.87
N TYR A 4 -8.33 -12.50 8.20
CA TYR A 4 -7.55 -11.49 7.49
C TYR A 4 -7.44 -10.22 8.33
N THR A 5 -6.24 -9.65 8.43
CA THR A 5 -5.99 -8.38 9.10
C THR A 5 -5.09 -7.48 8.26
N PHE A 6 -5.19 -6.16 8.47
CA PHE A 6 -4.29 -5.18 7.85
C PHE A 6 -3.10 -4.92 8.78
N ASN A 7 -1.91 -5.39 8.38
CA ASN A 7 -0.69 -5.24 9.18
C ASN A 7 0.33 -4.26 8.57
N CYS A 8 0.09 -3.82 7.33
CA CYS A 8 0.97 -2.93 6.60
C CYS A 8 0.19 -2.03 5.64
N GLY A 9 0.81 -0.91 5.29
CA GLY A 9 0.33 0.01 4.26
C GLY A 9 1.17 -0.05 2.98
N GLY A 10 0.77 0.74 2.00
CA GLY A 10 1.50 0.93 0.74
C GLY A 10 0.83 1.96 -0.13
N ALA A 11 1.51 2.40 -1.19
CA ALA A 11 0.99 3.36 -2.15
C ALA A 11 0.92 2.74 -3.54
N LEU A 12 -0.22 2.90 -4.22
CA LEU A 12 -0.34 2.55 -5.62
C LEU A 12 0.57 3.49 -6.44
N ILE A 13 1.45 2.95 -7.29
CA ILE A 13 2.38 3.75 -8.12
C ILE A 13 2.08 3.62 -9.62
N ASN A 14 1.29 2.63 -10.02
CA ASN A 14 0.69 2.51 -11.35
C ASN A 14 -0.50 1.53 -11.30
N SER A 15 -1.07 1.14 -12.43
CA SER A 15 -2.26 0.25 -12.49
C SER A 15 -2.00 -1.20 -12.04
N ARG A 16 -0.78 -1.57 -11.64
CA ARG A 16 -0.42 -2.95 -11.28
C ARG A 16 0.56 -3.09 -10.12
N TYR A 17 1.12 -2.00 -9.62
CA TYR A 17 2.16 -2.03 -8.60
C TYR A 17 1.82 -1.15 -7.41
N VAL A 18 1.97 -1.74 -6.23
CA VAL A 18 1.96 -1.05 -4.94
C VAL A 18 3.40 -1.01 -4.43
N LEU A 19 3.87 0.17 -4.05
CA LEU A 19 5.12 0.38 -3.34
C LEU A 19 4.88 0.26 -1.83
N THR A 20 5.74 -0.48 -1.14
CA THR A 20 5.65 -0.69 0.32
C THR A 20 7.06 -0.83 0.90
N ALA A 21 7.15 -1.09 2.20
CA ALA A 21 8.40 -1.34 2.90
C ALA A 21 8.86 -2.81 2.75
N GLY A 22 10.16 -3.05 2.84
CA GLY A 22 10.74 -4.39 2.82
C GLY A 22 10.32 -5.23 4.04
N HIS A 23 10.26 -4.61 5.22
CA HIS A 23 9.86 -5.30 6.46
C HIS A 23 8.40 -5.80 6.44
N CYS A 24 7.56 -5.23 5.57
CA CYS A 24 6.19 -5.71 5.34
C CYS A 24 6.13 -7.05 4.59
N LEU A 25 7.23 -7.47 3.97
CA LEU A 25 7.37 -8.75 3.27
C LEU A 25 8.31 -9.70 4.00
N ALA A 26 9.34 -9.17 4.65
CA ALA A 26 10.41 -9.94 5.26
C ALA A 26 10.75 -9.39 6.65
N SER A 27 10.03 -9.87 7.66
CA SER A 27 10.39 -9.70 9.07
C SER A 27 10.23 -11.01 9.81
N ASN A 28 11.06 -11.24 10.83
CA ASN A 28 10.98 -12.45 11.66
C ASN A 28 9.58 -12.66 12.27
N LYS A 29 8.85 -11.58 12.57
CA LYS A 29 7.46 -11.67 13.06
C LYS A 29 6.51 -12.29 12.04
N LEU A 30 6.63 -11.91 10.77
CA LEU A 30 5.77 -12.47 9.71
C LEU A 30 5.98 -13.99 9.59
N VAL A 31 7.24 -14.43 9.63
CA VAL A 31 7.60 -15.86 9.59
C VAL A 31 7.15 -16.58 10.86
N GLN A 32 7.39 -16.01 12.03
CA GLN A 32 7.08 -16.61 13.33
C GLN A 32 5.58 -16.83 13.54
N TYR A 33 4.75 -15.87 13.13
CA TYR A 33 3.29 -15.93 13.29
C TYR A 33 2.57 -16.49 12.06
N GLY A 34 3.31 -16.90 11.01
CA GLY A 34 2.72 -17.46 9.79
C GLY A 34 1.88 -16.45 9.00
N PHE A 35 2.18 -15.15 9.10
CA PHE A 35 1.49 -14.14 8.32
C PHE A 35 1.91 -14.23 6.86
N GLU A 36 0.94 -14.52 6.00
CA GLU A 36 1.12 -14.46 4.56
C GLU A 36 0.40 -13.25 3.98
N LEU A 37 1.16 -12.35 3.35
CA LEU A 37 0.58 -11.25 2.58
C LEU A 37 -0.27 -11.81 1.43
N HIS A 38 -1.58 -11.54 1.48
CA HIS A 38 -2.59 -12.11 0.59
C HIS A 38 -3.06 -11.13 -0.50
N SER A 39 -3.49 -9.94 -0.09
CA SER A 39 -4.10 -8.92 -0.97
C SER A 39 -3.74 -7.50 -0.56
N ALA A 40 -3.88 -6.57 -1.50
CA ALA A 40 -3.89 -5.13 -1.24
C ALA A 40 -5.32 -4.58 -1.38
N ARG A 41 -5.77 -3.79 -0.39
CA ARG A 41 -7.03 -3.07 -0.45
C ARG A 41 -6.81 -1.66 -1.00
N LEU A 42 -7.63 -1.25 -1.97
CA LEU A 42 -7.56 0.08 -2.59
C LEU A 42 -8.92 0.78 -2.51
N GLY A 43 -8.90 2.12 -2.38
CA GLY A 43 -10.12 2.93 -2.35
C GLY A 43 -10.90 2.85 -1.05
N GLU A 44 -10.25 2.43 0.04
CA GLU A 44 -10.83 2.37 1.38
C GLU A 44 -10.70 3.71 2.11
N TRP A 45 -11.64 4.00 3.01
CA TRP A 45 -11.52 5.09 3.96
C TRP A 45 -11.76 4.63 5.39
N ASP A 46 -12.89 4.01 5.70
CA ASP A 46 -13.20 3.46 7.03
C ASP A 46 -13.38 1.94 6.96
N THR A 47 -12.37 1.21 7.45
CA THR A 47 -12.34 -0.26 7.46
C THR A 47 -13.46 -0.93 8.26
N SER A 48 -14.22 -0.18 9.05
CA SER A 48 -15.37 -0.69 9.82
C SER A 48 -16.69 -0.59 9.04
N THR A 49 -16.71 0.13 7.92
CA THR A 49 -17.90 0.35 7.08
C THR A 49 -17.65 -0.07 5.64
N ALA A 50 -18.74 -0.40 4.94
CA ALA A 50 -18.74 -0.70 3.50
C ALA A 50 -20.21 -0.72 3.00
N PRO A 51 -20.67 0.27 2.21
CA PRO A 51 -19.93 1.41 1.68
C PRO A 51 -19.68 2.51 2.72
N ASP A 52 -18.67 3.33 2.46
CA ASP A 52 -18.37 4.50 3.28
C ASP A 52 -19.22 5.69 2.83
N CYS A 53 -19.95 6.31 3.75
CA CYS A 53 -20.92 7.35 3.45
C CYS A 53 -20.77 8.57 4.37
N GLU A 54 -20.81 9.76 3.80
CA GLU A 54 -20.91 11.02 4.54
C GLU A 54 -22.29 11.66 4.36
N THR A 55 -22.78 12.32 5.41
CA THR A 55 -24.03 13.09 5.36
C THR A 55 -23.70 14.59 5.36
N GLU A 56 -24.04 15.26 4.28
CA GLU A 56 -23.86 16.71 4.11
C GLU A 56 -24.85 17.51 4.98
N LEU A 57 -24.59 18.81 5.20
CA LEU A 57 -25.42 19.71 6.00
C LEU A 57 -26.89 19.81 5.52
N ASN A 58 -27.12 19.59 4.22
CA ASN A 58 -28.44 19.55 3.59
C ASN A 58 -29.17 18.19 3.78
N LYS A 59 -28.62 17.27 4.60
CA LYS A 59 -29.08 15.88 4.80
C LYS A 59 -28.97 14.98 3.59
N LYS A 60 -28.24 15.39 2.55
CA LYS A 60 -27.90 14.51 1.42
C LYS A 60 -26.80 13.56 1.87
N GLN A 61 -27.02 12.27 1.64
CA GLN A 61 -26.01 11.24 1.87
C GLN A 61 -25.27 10.97 0.56
N THR A 62 -23.94 11.03 0.62
CA THR A 62 -23.05 10.71 -0.51
C THR A 62 -22.13 9.57 -0.07
N CYS A 63 -22.08 8.49 -0.83
CA CYS A 63 -21.28 7.31 -0.52
C CYS A 63 -20.18 7.10 -1.57
N ALA A 64 -19.01 6.69 -1.11
CA ALA A 64 -17.94 6.22 -1.98
C ALA A 64 -18.31 4.83 -2.57
N PRO A 65 -17.78 4.48 -3.76
CA PRO A 65 -17.77 3.11 -4.23
C PRO A 65 -17.09 2.18 -3.21
N LEU A 66 -17.43 0.89 -3.23
CA LEU A 66 -16.75 -0.10 -2.40
C LEU A 66 -15.24 -0.15 -2.69
N HIS A 67 -14.44 -0.36 -1.66
CA HIS A 67 -13.04 -0.71 -1.81
C HIS A 67 -12.89 -1.99 -2.64
N ILE A 68 -11.69 -2.18 -3.20
CA ILE A 68 -11.35 -3.39 -3.95
C ILE A 68 -10.18 -4.10 -3.27
N ASP A 69 -10.32 -5.40 -3.08
CA ASP A 69 -9.24 -6.28 -2.63
C ASP A 69 -8.64 -6.99 -3.84
N VAL A 70 -7.35 -6.73 -4.11
CA VAL A 70 -6.64 -7.32 -5.24
C VAL A 70 -5.54 -8.25 -4.73
N LEU A 71 -5.55 -9.49 -5.20
CA LEU A 71 -4.55 -10.49 -4.82
C LEU A 71 -3.14 -10.07 -5.25
N ILE A 72 -2.15 -10.45 -4.45
CA ILE A 72 -0.74 -10.24 -4.78
C ILE A 72 -0.24 -11.40 -5.66
N GLU A 73 0.23 -11.09 -6.86
CA GLU A 73 0.85 -12.06 -7.78
C GLU A 73 2.33 -12.26 -7.45
N LYS A 74 3.05 -11.17 -7.15
CA LYS A 74 4.49 -11.24 -6.86
C LYS A 74 4.88 -10.24 -5.78
N LYS A 75 5.71 -10.71 -4.85
CA LYS A 75 6.36 -9.94 -3.80
C LYS A 75 7.83 -9.73 -4.23
N ILE A 76 8.28 -8.49 -4.36
CA ILE A 76 9.62 -8.15 -4.85
C ILE A 76 10.32 -7.34 -3.78
N LEU A 77 11.16 -8.00 -3.00
CA LEU A 77 11.98 -7.38 -1.97
C LEU A 77 13.20 -6.74 -2.63
N HIS A 78 13.66 -5.60 -2.10
CA HIS A 78 14.92 -5.02 -2.57
C HIS A 78 16.10 -5.95 -2.25
N ASP A 79 16.95 -6.24 -3.22
CA ASP A 79 18.02 -7.25 -3.09
C ASP A 79 19.03 -6.96 -1.97
N LEU A 80 19.19 -5.69 -1.60
CA LEU A 80 20.07 -5.23 -0.51
C LEU A 80 19.37 -5.10 0.85
N TYR A 81 18.07 -5.37 0.95
CA TYR A 81 17.38 -5.32 2.24
C TYR A 81 17.80 -6.50 3.11
N ILE A 82 18.21 -6.22 4.35
CA ILE A 82 18.58 -7.23 5.34
C ILE A 82 17.47 -7.25 6.41
N PRO A 83 16.65 -8.33 6.47
CA PRO A 83 15.60 -8.45 7.47
C PRO A 83 16.13 -8.31 8.90
N ASP A 84 15.38 -7.58 9.73
CA ASP A 84 15.64 -7.40 11.16
C ASP A 84 16.99 -6.73 11.51
N ALA A 85 17.70 -6.16 10.53
CA ALA A 85 18.82 -5.26 10.79
C ALA A 85 18.35 -4.02 11.57
N ILE A 86 19.18 -3.52 12.48
CA ILE A 86 18.81 -2.38 13.36
C ILE A 86 18.55 -1.10 12.56
N ASP A 87 19.30 -0.89 11.48
CA ASP A 87 19.23 0.30 10.63
C ASP A 87 18.15 0.24 9.56
N GLN A 88 17.59 -0.95 9.28
CA GLN A 88 16.56 -1.17 8.25
C GLN A 88 16.95 -0.56 6.90
N MET A 89 18.23 -0.66 6.52
CA MET A 89 18.69 -0.14 5.24
C MET A 89 17.97 -0.80 4.06
N HIS A 90 17.65 -0.01 3.04
CA HIS A 90 16.94 -0.45 1.84
C HIS A 90 15.55 -1.04 2.12
N ASP A 91 14.83 -0.53 3.13
CA ASP A 91 13.48 -0.95 3.51
C ASP A 91 12.42 -0.53 2.48
N ILE A 92 12.47 -1.16 1.31
CA ILE A 92 11.60 -0.90 0.17
C ILE A 92 11.28 -2.21 -0.56
N ALA A 93 10.04 -2.32 -1.03
CA ALA A 93 9.56 -3.46 -1.78
C ALA A 93 8.44 -3.08 -2.75
N LEU A 94 8.27 -3.92 -3.78
CA LEU A 94 7.19 -3.81 -4.75
C LEU A 94 6.26 -5.02 -4.63
N LEU A 95 4.96 -4.74 -4.64
CA LEU A 95 3.91 -5.73 -4.78
C LEU A 95 3.30 -5.62 -6.16
N ARG A 96 3.38 -6.70 -6.94
CA ARG A 96 2.68 -6.80 -8.22
C ARG A 96 1.30 -7.38 -7.98
N LEU A 97 0.29 -6.63 -8.36
CA LEU A 97 -1.11 -7.02 -8.31
C LEU A 97 -1.40 -8.08 -9.39
N LYS A 98 -2.25 -9.06 -9.03
CA LYS A 98 -2.71 -10.12 -9.93
C LYS A 98 -3.49 -9.57 -11.11
N ASP A 99 -4.35 -8.60 -10.84
CA ASP A 99 -5.20 -7.96 -11.84
C ASP A 99 -4.81 -6.48 -12.03
N LEU A 100 -5.10 -5.96 -13.23
CA LEU A 100 -4.95 -4.53 -13.51
C LEU A 100 -6.07 -3.73 -12.81
N VAL A 101 -5.66 -2.69 -12.10
CA VAL A 101 -6.57 -1.77 -11.42
C VAL A 101 -6.97 -0.64 -12.36
N ARG A 102 -8.28 -0.37 -12.44
CA ARG A 102 -8.82 0.81 -13.13
C ARG A 102 -8.78 2.01 -12.20
N PHE A 103 -8.28 3.14 -12.68
CA PHE A 103 -8.27 4.36 -11.90
C PHE A 103 -9.68 4.97 -11.82
N THR A 104 -10.01 5.48 -10.64
CA THR A 104 -11.26 6.16 -10.32
C THR A 104 -10.93 7.38 -9.46
N ASP A 105 -11.93 8.18 -9.06
CA ASP A 105 -11.69 9.28 -8.12
C ASP A 105 -11.20 8.84 -6.74
N TYR A 106 -11.37 7.56 -6.40
CA TYR A 106 -10.99 6.97 -5.12
C TYR A 106 -9.74 6.08 -5.22
N VAL A 107 -9.29 5.73 -6.43
CA VAL A 107 -8.11 4.89 -6.67
C VAL A 107 -7.25 5.52 -7.75
N LYS A 108 -6.15 6.17 -7.36
CA LYS A 108 -5.17 6.81 -8.27
C LYS A 108 -3.75 6.52 -7.79
N PRO A 109 -2.77 6.46 -8.71
CA PRO A 109 -1.38 6.28 -8.32
C PRO A 109 -0.78 7.59 -7.78
N ILE A 110 0.18 7.48 -6.88
CA ILE A 110 1.04 8.58 -6.47
C ILE A 110 2.19 8.77 -7.48
N CYS A 111 2.71 9.99 -7.57
CA CYS A 111 3.91 10.28 -8.34
C CYS A 111 5.17 9.80 -7.60
N LEU A 112 6.21 9.45 -8.38
CA LEU A 112 7.54 9.17 -7.85
C LEU A 112 8.52 10.29 -8.25
N PRO A 113 9.54 10.59 -7.42
CA PRO A 113 10.53 11.63 -7.69
C PRO A 113 11.58 11.15 -8.71
N VAL A 114 11.16 10.98 -9.97
CA VAL A 114 12.00 10.47 -11.06
C VAL A 114 12.75 11.55 -11.84
N GLY A 115 12.35 12.81 -11.69
CA GLY A 115 13.04 13.95 -12.32
C GLY A 115 14.40 14.21 -11.68
N ASP A 116 15.38 14.59 -12.50
CA ASP A 116 16.75 14.88 -12.05
C ASP A 116 16.81 16.04 -11.04
N ASP A 117 15.87 16.97 -11.17
CA ASP A 117 15.65 18.13 -10.31
C ASP A 117 15.19 17.73 -8.90
N ILE A 118 14.54 16.57 -8.73
CA ILE A 118 14.05 16.08 -7.44
C ILE A 118 14.98 15.01 -6.88
N ARG A 119 15.49 14.11 -7.72
CA ARG A 119 16.28 12.94 -7.30
C ARG A 119 17.58 13.29 -6.59
N ASN A 120 18.23 14.39 -6.97
CA ASN A 120 19.52 14.81 -6.41
C ASN A 120 19.39 15.80 -5.25
N ASN A 121 18.17 16.21 -4.90
CA ASN A 121 17.96 17.11 -3.79
C ASN A 121 17.97 16.34 -2.47
N ASN A 122 18.63 16.95 -1.48
CA ASN A 122 18.48 16.52 -0.10
C ASN A 122 17.22 17.16 0.49
N PHE A 123 16.27 16.33 0.90
CA PHE A 123 15.02 16.76 1.54
C PHE A 123 15.06 16.65 3.07
N VAL A 124 16.21 16.30 3.65
CA VAL A 124 16.42 16.42 5.09
C VAL A 124 16.27 17.92 5.43
N ASP A 125 15.36 18.23 6.36
CA ASP A 125 14.97 19.58 6.79
C ASP A 125 14.13 20.41 5.79
N TYR A 126 13.49 19.77 4.81
CA TYR A 126 12.51 20.42 3.95
C TYR A 126 11.17 20.60 4.71
N ALA A 127 11.06 21.67 5.50
CA ALA A 127 9.86 22.10 6.22
C ALA A 127 9.50 23.56 5.89
#